data_AF-A0A9W5TM11-F1
#
_entry.id   AF-A0A9W5TM11-F1
#
_cell.length_a   1.000
_cell.length_b   1.000
_cell.length_c   1.000
_cell.angle_alpha   90.00
_cell.angle_beta   90.00
_cell.angle_gamma   90.00
#
_symmetry.space_group_name_H-M   'P 1'
#
loop_
_entity.id
_entity.type
_entity.pdbx_description
1 polymer ?
#
loop_
_entity_poly.entity_id
_entity_poly.type
_entity_poly.pdbx_seq_one_letter_code
_entity_poly.pdbx_strand_id
1 'polypeptide(L)'
;MPDEPQPEPVDAEIVEPWPAPDSASQPDGTVTTPEPDETVSAPEPVGPGDTITEPASGYTRDGVPTFESVREKIETRYGTAIGAAELASETPEGRSVEEQYEARQKAAAERLARIRESMHRADDSG
;
A
#
# COMPACT_ATOMS: atom_id res chain seq x y z
N MET A 1 -42.47 19.48 -6.22
CA MET A 1 -41.05 19.26 -5.90
C MET A 1 -40.29 19.41 -7.20
N PRO A 2 -39.36 20.36 -7.34
CA PRO A 2 -38.45 20.33 -8.46
C PRO A 2 -37.63 19.03 -8.37
N ASP A 3 -37.45 18.38 -9.51
CA ASP A 3 -36.59 17.21 -9.67
C ASP A 3 -35.16 17.66 -9.36
N GLU A 4 -34.63 17.25 -8.21
CA GLU A 4 -33.27 17.60 -7.79
C GLU A 4 -32.33 16.83 -8.72
N PRO A 5 -31.42 17.51 -9.46
CA PRO A 5 -30.54 16.82 -10.39
C PRO A 5 -29.69 15.84 -9.59
N GLN A 6 -29.95 14.55 -9.80
CA GLN A 6 -29.13 13.48 -9.24
C GLN A 6 -27.69 13.77 -9.67
N PRO A 7 -26.71 13.80 -8.75
CA PRO A 7 -25.33 13.96 -9.13
C PRO A 7 -25.00 12.81 -10.08
N GLU A 8 -24.61 13.15 -11.32
CA GLU A 8 -24.10 12.19 -12.30
C GLU A 8 -23.06 11.30 -11.60
N PRO A 9 -23.08 9.98 -11.80
CA PRO A 9 -22.02 9.14 -11.28
C PRO A 9 -20.72 9.70 -11.86
N VAL A 10 -19.85 10.23 -11.00
CA VAL A 10 -18.47 10.48 -11.39
C VAL A 10 -17.96 9.13 -11.86
N ASP A 11 -17.69 9.02 -13.17
CA ASP A 11 -16.96 7.90 -13.71
C ASP A 11 -15.72 7.80 -12.83
N ALA A 12 -15.70 6.80 -11.96
CA ALA A 12 -14.49 6.36 -11.34
C ALA A 12 -13.68 5.81 -12.51
N GLU A 13 -13.04 6.70 -13.27
CA GLU A 13 -11.83 6.38 -13.98
C GLU A 13 -11.01 5.69 -12.91
N ILE A 14 -10.98 4.37 -13.02
CA ILE A 14 -10.00 3.52 -12.40
C ILE A 14 -8.72 4.29 -12.63
N VAL A 15 -8.19 4.92 -11.57
CA VAL A 15 -6.81 5.38 -11.54
C VAL A 15 -6.07 4.21 -12.14
N GLU A 16 -5.49 4.43 -13.33
CA GLU A 16 -4.77 3.40 -14.05
C GLU A 16 -3.90 2.72 -13.00
N PRO A 17 -4.01 1.39 -12.85
CA PRO A 17 -3.24 0.69 -11.84
C PRO A 17 -1.82 1.17 -12.01
N TRP A 18 -1.25 1.72 -10.92
CA TRP A 18 0.11 2.23 -10.85
C TRP A 18 0.97 1.39 -11.81
N PRO A 19 1.65 2.00 -12.80
CA PRO A 19 2.32 1.22 -13.83
C PRO A 19 3.17 0.19 -13.12
N ALA A 20 2.83 -1.09 -13.33
CA ALA A 20 3.56 -2.18 -12.73
C ALA A 20 5.03 -1.88 -12.99
N PRO A 21 5.92 -1.94 -11.98
CA PRO A 21 7.33 -1.73 -12.23
C PRO A 21 7.68 -2.64 -13.39
N ASP A 22 8.17 -2.03 -14.47
CA ASP A 22 8.45 -2.68 -15.75
C ASP A 22 9.02 -4.05 -15.41
N SER A 23 8.27 -5.09 -15.78
CA SER A 23 8.50 -6.44 -15.29
C SER A 23 9.88 -6.82 -15.79
N ALA A 24 10.88 -6.56 -14.95
CA ALA A 24 12.27 -6.79 -15.26
C ALA A 24 12.37 -8.30 -15.36
N SER A 25 12.23 -8.77 -16.61
CA SER A 25 12.44 -10.12 -17.09
C SER A 25 12.35 -11.15 -15.96
N GLN A 26 11.13 -11.52 -15.55
CA GLN A 26 11.01 -12.75 -14.80
C GLN A 26 11.56 -13.85 -15.72
N PRO A 27 12.66 -14.53 -15.37
CA PRO A 27 13.15 -15.61 -16.20
C PRO A 27 12.04 -16.65 -16.28
N ASP A 28 11.74 -17.06 -17.51
CA ASP A 28 10.74 -18.06 -17.87
C ASP A 28 11.15 -19.41 -17.27
N GLY A 29 10.90 -19.56 -15.98
CA GLY A 29 11.21 -20.73 -15.18
C GLY A 29 9.95 -21.57 -15.10
N THR A 30 9.84 -22.55 -15.98
CA THR A 30 8.91 -23.68 -15.79
C THR A 30 9.04 -24.16 -14.35
N VAL A 31 7.99 -24.06 -13.54
CA VAL A 31 7.92 -24.69 -12.22
C VAL A 31 7.87 -26.20 -12.46
N THR A 32 9.03 -26.78 -12.72
CA THR A 32 9.28 -28.18 -12.43
C THR A 32 9.49 -28.23 -10.92
N THR A 33 8.56 -28.82 -10.19
CA THR A 33 8.84 -29.30 -8.83
C THR A 33 10.05 -30.23 -8.93
N PRO A 34 11.24 -29.85 -8.42
CA PRO A 34 12.29 -30.83 -8.30
C PRO A 34 11.87 -31.80 -7.20
N GLU A 35 11.86 -33.08 -7.54
CA GLU A 35 11.93 -34.17 -6.56
C GLU A 35 13.11 -33.86 -5.61
N PRO A 36 12.98 -34.03 -4.29
CA PRO A 36 14.06 -33.72 -3.36
C PRO A 36 15.16 -34.77 -3.53
N ASP A 37 16.04 -34.57 -4.50
CA ASP A 37 17.28 -35.30 -4.57
C ASP A 37 18.22 -34.78 -3.47
N GLU A 38 18.77 -35.71 -2.73
CA GLU A 38 19.57 -35.50 -1.54
C GLU A 38 20.80 -34.65 -1.86
N THR A 39 20.84 -33.42 -1.33
CA THR A 39 21.98 -32.60 -0.87
C THR A 39 21.83 -31.13 -1.25
N VAL A 40 20.88 -30.44 -0.60
CA VAL A 40 21.05 -28.99 -0.36
C VAL A 40 22.18 -28.85 0.63
N SER A 41 23.37 -28.49 0.14
CA SER A 41 24.47 -28.05 0.99
C SER A 41 23.97 -26.83 1.77
N ALA A 42 23.74 -27.01 3.06
CA ALA A 42 23.42 -25.90 3.96
C ALA A 42 24.51 -24.83 3.82
N PRO A 43 24.18 -23.53 3.79
CA PRO A 43 25.22 -22.52 3.90
C PRO A 43 25.93 -22.73 5.24
N GLU A 44 27.22 -23.01 5.19
CA GLU A 44 28.02 -23.16 6.41
C GLU A 44 27.89 -21.88 7.25
N PRO A 45 27.85 -21.98 8.60
CA PRO A 45 27.84 -20.81 9.45
C PRO A 45 29.17 -20.08 9.24
N VAL A 46 29.12 -18.93 8.55
CA VAL A 46 30.24 -18.00 8.44
C VAL A 46 30.76 -17.69 9.85
N GLY A 47 31.96 -18.19 10.15
CA GLY A 47 32.61 -18.06 11.44
C GLY A 47 32.97 -16.60 11.77
N PRO A 48 33.31 -16.29 13.04
CA PRO A 48 33.52 -14.94 13.56
C PRO A 48 34.87 -14.33 13.11
N GLY A 49 35.20 -14.42 11.83
CA GLY A 49 36.51 -14.06 11.29
C GLY A 49 36.55 -13.65 9.82
N ASP A 50 35.44 -13.68 9.08
CA ASP A 50 35.39 -12.96 7.80
C ASP A 50 35.09 -11.50 8.12
N THR A 51 36.13 -10.71 8.35
CA THR A 51 36.00 -9.26 8.29
C THR A 51 35.64 -8.93 6.85
N ILE A 52 34.34 -8.95 6.55
CA ILE A 52 33.79 -8.35 5.35
C ILE A 52 34.23 -6.89 5.45
N THR A 53 35.27 -6.55 4.69
CA THR A 53 35.45 -5.17 4.27
C THR A 53 34.21 -4.90 3.44
N GLU A 54 33.14 -4.39 4.09
CA GLU A 54 31.90 -4.07 3.40
C GLU A 54 32.29 -3.14 2.25
N PRO A 55 32.06 -3.55 1.00
CA PRO A 55 32.32 -2.64 -0.10
C PRO A 55 31.34 -1.49 0.07
N ALA A 56 31.81 -0.26 -0.16
CA ALA A 56 31.00 0.97 -0.04
C ALA A 56 29.69 0.95 -0.85
N SER A 57 29.53 -0.02 -1.74
CA SER A 57 28.30 -0.28 -2.50
C SER A 57 27.10 -0.75 -1.66
N GLY A 58 27.31 -1.31 -0.45
CA GLY A 58 26.22 -1.90 0.35
C GLY A 58 25.77 -3.30 -0.11
N TYR A 59 26.49 -3.94 -1.04
CA TYR A 59 26.25 -5.32 -1.49
C TYR A 59 27.51 -6.16 -1.25
N THR A 60 27.38 -7.44 -0.94
CA THR A 60 28.51 -8.37 -0.93
C THR A 60 29.10 -8.53 -2.33
N ARG A 61 30.28 -9.18 -2.42
CA ARG A 61 30.94 -9.44 -3.71
C ARG A 61 30.08 -10.28 -4.66
N ASP A 62 29.22 -11.14 -4.12
CA ASP A 62 28.26 -11.97 -4.87
C ASP A 62 26.97 -11.22 -5.24
N GLY A 63 26.88 -9.93 -4.90
CA GLY A 63 25.74 -9.06 -5.21
C GLY A 63 24.58 -9.14 -4.21
N VAL A 64 24.76 -9.76 -3.04
CA VAL A 64 23.72 -9.85 -2.01
C VAL A 64 23.74 -8.57 -1.16
N PRO A 65 22.62 -7.87 -0.95
CA PRO A 65 22.58 -6.69 -0.06
C PRO A 65 23.10 -7.03 1.34
N THR A 66 23.93 -6.16 1.93
CA THR A 66 24.35 -6.35 3.33
C THR A 66 23.20 -6.00 4.27
N PHE A 67 23.22 -6.54 5.48
CA PHE A 67 22.19 -6.26 6.49
C PHE A 67 22.08 -4.77 6.80
N GLU A 68 23.21 -4.07 6.87
CA GLU A 68 23.23 -2.63 7.14
C GLU A 68 22.60 -1.83 5.99
N SER A 69 22.88 -2.19 4.73
CA SER A 69 22.27 -1.53 3.57
C SER A 69 20.75 -1.67 3.53
N VAL A 70 20.22 -2.84 3.93
CA VAL A 70 18.77 -3.09 3.98
C VAL A 70 18.14 -2.31 5.13
N ARG A 71 18.79 -2.27 6.30
CA ARG A 71 18.36 -1.48 7.45
C ARG A 71 18.26 0.00 7.08
N GLU A 72 19.35 0.59 6.59
CA GLU A 72 19.41 2.01 6.22
C GLU A 72 18.32 2.36 5.19
N LYS A 73 18.11 1.48 4.20
CA LYS A 73 17.06 1.64 3.18
C LYS A 73 15.65 1.60 3.77
N ILE A 74 15.40 0.73 4.75
CA ILE A 74 14.11 0.65 5.45
C ILE A 74 13.88 1.94 6.25
N GLU A 75 14.88 2.37 7.02
CA GLU A 75 14.80 3.59 7.83
C GLU A 75 14.56 4.82 6.97
N THR A 76 15.29 4.94 5.86
CA THR A 76 15.13 6.04 4.90
C THR A 76 13.73 6.05 4.30
N ARG A 77 13.26 4.91 3.80
CA ARG A 77 11.92 4.82 3.19
C ARG A 77 10.81 5.08 4.19
N TYR A 78 10.96 4.57 5.41
CA TYR A 78 9.99 4.80 6.46
C TYR A 78 9.91 6.28 6.84
N GLY A 79 11.06 6.93 7.07
CA GLY A 79 11.10 8.36 7.36
C GLY A 79 10.52 9.21 6.23
N THR A 80 10.83 8.91 4.98
CA THR A 80 10.26 9.60 3.82
C THR A 80 8.76 9.37 3.71
N ALA A 81 8.27 8.14 3.91
CA ALA A 81 6.85 7.83 3.78
C ALA A 81 6.00 8.61 4.79
N ILE A 82 6.48 8.76 6.03
CA ILE A 82 5.80 9.55 7.05
C ILE A 82 5.67 11.02 6.61
N GLY A 83 6.76 11.65 6.18
CA GLY A 83 6.72 13.05 5.74
C GLY A 83 5.97 13.25 4.42
N ALA A 84 6.04 12.30 3.49
CA ALA A 84 5.38 12.41 2.19
C ALA A 84 3.86 12.43 2.31
N ALA A 85 3.29 11.69 3.27
CA ALA A 85 1.84 11.69 3.51
C ALA A 85 1.34 13.05 4.00
N GLU A 86 2.11 13.72 4.88
CA GLU A 86 1.80 15.08 5.35
C GLU A 86 1.84 16.09 4.20
N LEU A 87 2.88 16.04 3.35
CA LEU A 87 2.96 16.92 2.19
C LEU A 87 1.83 16.66 1.19
N ALA A 88 1.48 15.40 0.95
CA ALA A 88 0.42 15.03 0.02
C ALA A 88 -0.94 15.55 0.47
N SER A 89 -1.24 15.56 1.77
CA SER A 89 -2.52 16.07 2.30
C SER A 89 -2.63 17.59 2.21
N GLU A 90 -1.52 18.32 2.26
CA GLU A 90 -1.51 19.79 2.15
C GLU A 90 -1.73 20.30 0.71
N THR A 91 -1.56 19.43 -0.29
CA THR A 91 -1.84 19.77 -1.69
C THR A 91 -3.31 20.16 -1.89
N PRO A 92 -3.63 21.03 -2.87
CA PRO A 92 -5.01 21.32 -3.23
C PRO A 92 -5.83 20.07 -3.58
N GLU A 93 -5.22 19.14 -4.30
CA GLU A 93 -5.82 17.87 -4.69
C GLU A 93 -6.09 17.00 -3.45
N GLY A 94 -5.12 16.87 -2.55
CA GLY A 94 -5.25 16.15 -1.28
C GLY A 94 -6.41 16.68 -0.42
N ARG A 95 -6.52 18.00 -0.29
CA ARG A 95 -7.65 18.64 0.41
C ARG A 95 -8.99 18.35 -0.27
N SER A 96 -9.05 18.38 -1.60
CA SER A 96 -10.29 18.11 -2.32
C SER A 96 -10.79 16.67 -2.15
N VAL A 97 -9.88 15.69 -2.05
CA VAL A 97 -10.22 14.28 -1.83
C VAL A 97 -10.77 14.09 -0.42
N GLU A 98 -10.15 14.72 0.58
CA GLU A 98 -10.62 14.68 1.97
C GLU A 98 -12.02 15.30 2.09
N GLU A 99 -12.24 16.48 1.51
CA GLU A 99 -13.55 17.15 1.50
C GLU A 99 -14.65 16.26 0.89
N GLN A 100 -14.36 15.59 -0.23
CA GLN A 100 -15.30 14.66 -0.86
C GLN A 100 -15.60 13.44 0.03
N TYR A 101 -14.57 12.92 0.70
CA TYR A 101 -14.72 11.81 1.63
C TYR A 101 -15.60 12.23 2.82
N GLU A 102 -15.32 13.37 3.45
CA GLU A 102 -16.12 13.91 4.54
C GLU A 102 -17.58 14.15 4.14
N ALA A 103 -17.82 14.72 2.96
CA ALA A 103 -19.16 14.94 2.44
C ALA A 103 -19.95 13.63 2.29
N ARG A 104 -19.29 12.57 1.78
CA ARG A 104 -19.89 11.23 1.68
C ARG A 104 -20.21 10.64 3.04
N GLN A 105 -19.29 10.77 4.00
CA GLN A 105 -19.48 10.26 5.36
C GLN A 105 -20.64 10.97 6.07
N LYS A 106 -20.73 12.29 5.91
CA LYS A 106 -21.85 13.09 6.44
C LYS A 106 -23.19 12.67 5.84
N ALA A 107 -23.26 12.56 4.51
CA ALA A 107 -24.49 12.12 3.83
C ALA A 107 -24.92 10.70 4.29
N ALA A 108 -23.96 9.79 4.46
CA ALA A 108 -24.23 8.45 4.99
C ALA A 108 -24.76 8.51 6.44
N ALA A 109 -24.15 9.32 7.30
CA ALA A 109 -24.58 9.50 8.68
C ALA A 109 -26.00 10.09 8.77
N GLU A 110 -26.31 11.11 7.98
CA GLU A 110 -27.64 11.71 7.91
C GLU A 110 -28.70 10.71 7.44
N ARG A 111 -28.37 9.89 6.43
CA ARG A 111 -29.26 8.83 5.95
C ARG A 111 -29.54 7.79 7.05
N LEU A 112 -28.51 7.36 7.78
CA LEU A 112 -28.67 6.43 8.90
C LEU A 112 -29.51 7.03 10.04
N ALA A 113 -29.31 8.31 10.34
CA ALA A 113 -30.12 9.01 11.34
C ALA A 113 -31.60 9.03 10.96
N ARG A 114 -31.91 9.36 9.69
CA ARG A 114 -33.28 9.34 9.17
C ARG A 114 -33.93 7.96 9.26
N ILE A 115 -33.19 6.90 8.92
CA ILE A 115 -33.68 5.52 9.03
C ILE A 115 -34.02 5.21 10.50
N ARG A 116 -33.12 5.53 11.43
CA ARG A 116 -33.33 5.30 12.86
C ARG A 116 -34.56 6.05 13.39
N GLU A 117 -34.75 7.30 12.99
CA GLU A 117 -35.95 8.07 13.33
C GLU A 117 -37.22 7.44 12.75
N SER A 118 -37.18 6.98 11.50
CA SER A 118 -38.33 6.34 10.86
C SER A 118 -38.75 5.03 11.57
N MET A 119 -37.78 4.27 12.08
CA MET A 119 -38.04 3.06 12.86
C MET A 119 -38.68 3.41 14.21
N HIS A 120 -38.11 4.36 14.95
CA HIS A 120 -38.67 4.79 16.23
C HIS A 120 -40.09 5.35 16.12
N ARG A 121 -40.39 6.13 15.06
CA ARG A 121 -41.74 6.67 14.84
C ARG A 121 -42.75 5.57 14.51
N ALA A 122 -42.34 4.52 13.79
CA ALA A 122 -43.20 3.39 13.49
C ALA A 122 -43.57 2.61 14.77
N ASP A 123 -42.64 2.46 15.71
CA ASP A 123 -42.87 1.78 16.99
C ASP A 123 -43.80 2.56 17.94
N ASP A 124 -43.77 3.89 17.92
CA ASP A 124 -44.62 4.76 18.77
C ASP A 124 -46.06 4.95 18.22
N SER A 125 -46.32 4.51 16.98
CA SER A 125 -47.61 4.69 16.29
C SER A 125 -48.53 3.46 16.33
N GLY A 126 -48.23 2.43 17.12
CA GLY A 126 -48.99 1.18 17.26
C GLY A 126 -49.42 0.88 18.69
#